data_AF-A0A933K8B7-F1
#
_entry.id   AF-A0A933K8B7-F1
#
_cell.length_a   1.000
_cell.length_b   1.000
_cell.length_c   1.000
_cell.angle_alpha   90.00
_cell.angle_beta   90.00
_cell.angle_gamma   90.00
#
_symmetry.space_group_name_H-M   'P 1'
#
loop_
_entity.id
_entity.type
_entity.pdbx_description
1 polymer ?
#
loop_
_entity_poly.entity_id
_entity_poly.type
_entity_poly.pdbx_seq_one_letter_code
_entity_poly.pdbx_strand_id
1 'polypeptide(L)'
;MATRRAIVAGQFYRGDAAGCAGQLTECLSGFELPEGVRGPFLGGIVPHAGWMFSGPTAGKVFQAIQTGGTPRTFVLLGADHGGAADRPTLYPSGSWQTPLGPVDVDEGLGQHLAK
;
A
#
# COMPACT_ATOMS: atom_id res chain seq x y z
N MET A 1 -4.79 4.59 -21.07
CA MET A 1 -4.54 3.49 -20.11
C MET A 1 -5.62 3.51 -19.06
N ALA A 2 -6.06 2.35 -18.57
CA ALA A 2 -7.12 2.28 -17.55
C ALA A 2 -6.57 2.73 -16.19
N THR A 3 -7.38 3.46 -15.42
CA THR A 3 -7.05 3.86 -14.04
C THR A 3 -8.06 3.27 -13.08
N ARG A 4 -7.60 2.48 -12.11
CA ARG A 4 -8.43 1.92 -11.05
C ARG A 4 -8.74 3.01 -10.02
N ARG A 5 -10.03 3.30 -9.81
CA ARG A 5 -10.50 4.34 -8.88
C ARG A 5 -10.27 3.94 -7.42
N ALA A 6 -10.02 4.94 -6.57
CA ALA A 6 -9.93 4.77 -5.12
C ALA A 6 -11.32 4.68 -4.46
N ILE A 7 -12.02 3.55 -4.64
CA ILE A 7 -13.45 3.43 -4.27
C ILE A 7 -13.76 3.51 -2.76
N VAL A 8 -12.75 3.36 -1.89
CA VAL A 8 -12.90 3.44 -0.42
C VAL A 8 -12.32 4.73 0.18
N ALA A 9 -11.84 5.65 -0.66
CA ALA A 9 -11.37 6.96 -0.23
C ALA A 9 -12.53 7.76 0.39
N GLY A 10 -12.28 8.41 1.52
CA GLY A 10 -13.32 9.06 2.33
C GLY A 10 -14.04 8.13 3.31
N GLN A 11 -13.80 6.82 3.24
CA GLN A 11 -14.37 5.84 4.18
C GLN A 11 -13.29 5.23 5.08
N PHE A 12 -12.26 4.63 4.48
CA PHE A 12 -11.20 3.94 5.24
C PHE A 12 -10.04 4.87 5.60
N TYR A 13 -9.88 5.94 4.83
CA TYR A 13 -8.88 6.99 4.98
C TYR A 13 -9.46 8.28 4.38
N ARG A 14 -8.87 9.44 4.70
CA ARG A 14 -9.34 10.74 4.19
C ARG A 14 -9.29 10.80 2.66
N GLY A 15 -10.34 11.33 2.05
CA GLY A 15 -10.56 11.25 0.61
C GLY A 15 -9.80 12.29 -0.23
N ASP A 16 -9.45 13.42 0.37
CA ASP A 16 -8.70 14.50 -0.27
C ASP A 16 -7.19 14.42 0.04
N ALA A 17 -6.39 15.06 -0.80
CA ALA A 17 -4.92 15.01 -0.70
C ALA A 17 -4.39 15.52 0.64
N ALA A 18 -4.91 16.66 1.12
CA ALA A 18 -4.44 17.30 2.34
C ALA A 18 -4.80 16.45 3.58
N GLY A 19 -6.05 16.00 3.68
CA GLY A 19 -6.51 15.12 4.75
C GLY A 19 -5.78 13.78 4.75
N CYS A 20 -5.52 13.20 3.57
CA CYS A 20 -4.78 11.95 3.46
C CYS A 20 -3.33 12.11 3.93
N ALA A 21 -2.64 13.17 3.51
CA ALA A 21 -1.28 13.47 3.94
C ALA A 21 -1.19 13.72 5.47
N GLY A 22 -2.17 14.43 6.03
CA GLY A 22 -2.28 14.63 7.48
C GLY A 22 -2.43 13.30 8.22
N GLN A 23 -3.35 12.44 7.77
CA GLN A 23 -3.58 11.13 8.39
C GLN A 23 -2.37 10.19 8.25
N LEU A 24 -1.61 10.26 7.15
CA LEU A 24 -0.34 9.55 7.03
C LEU A 24 0.68 10.01 8.05
N THR A 25 0.79 11.32 8.26
CA THR A 25 1.71 11.90 9.26
C THR A 25 1.39 11.35 10.65
N GLU A 26 0.11 11.31 11.02
CA GLU A 26 -0.36 10.69 12.26
C GLU A 26 0.04 9.21 12.34
N CYS A 27 -0.22 8.44 11.29
CA CYS A 27 0.08 7.00 11.21
C CYS A 27 1.58 6.68 11.28
N LEU A 28 2.45 7.62 10.94
CA LEU A 28 3.91 7.46 10.95
C LEU A 28 4.57 8.06 12.19
N SER A 29 3.77 8.57 13.13
CA SER A 29 4.24 9.25 14.34
C SER A 29 4.02 8.43 15.61
N GLY A 30 4.68 8.82 16.70
CA GLY A 30 4.39 8.28 18.04
C GLY A 30 4.99 6.90 18.33
N PHE A 31 5.94 6.45 17.52
CA PHE A 31 6.71 5.24 17.79
C PHE A 31 8.13 5.33 17.22
N GLU A 32 9.01 4.52 17.77
CA GLU A 32 10.34 4.27 17.23
C GLU A 32 10.45 2.80 16.84
N LEU A 33 11.24 2.51 15.81
CA LEU A 33 11.56 1.14 15.47
C LEU A 33 12.43 0.51 16.58
N PRO A 34 12.23 -0.77 16.91
CA PRO A 34 13.13 -1.47 17.83
C PRO A 34 14.59 -1.37 17.40
N GLU A 35 15.49 -1.40 18.38
CA GLU A 35 16.92 -1.43 18.13
C GLU A 35 17.30 -2.61 17.22
N GLY A 36 18.19 -2.36 16.25
CA GLY A 36 18.65 -3.38 15.31
C GLY A 36 17.75 -3.62 14.10
N VAL A 37 16.57 -2.99 14.01
CA VAL A 37 15.74 -3.05 12.78
C VAL A 37 16.45 -2.31 11.64
N ARG A 38 16.99 -3.09 10.72
CA ARG A 38 17.73 -2.66 9.53
C ARG A 38 17.42 -3.61 8.38
N GLY A 39 17.04 -3.06 7.23
CA GLY A 39 16.85 -3.82 6.00
C GLY A 39 18.16 -4.32 5.36
N PRO A 40 18.08 -4.87 4.13
CA PRO A 40 16.90 -4.91 3.28
C PRO A 40 15.87 -5.96 3.73
N PHE A 41 14.60 -5.60 3.72
CA PHE A 41 13.48 -6.54 3.91
C PHE A 41 12.87 -6.87 2.55
N LEU A 42 12.57 -8.15 2.31
CA LEU A 42 11.88 -8.59 1.08
C LEU A 42 10.39 -8.27 1.10
N GLY A 43 9.79 -8.11 2.28
CA GLY A 43 8.37 -7.81 2.44
C GLY A 43 7.96 -7.68 3.90
N GLY A 44 6.67 -7.46 4.11
CA GLY A 44 6.06 -7.36 5.43
C GLY A 44 4.56 -7.63 5.35
N ILE A 45 3.95 -7.92 6.50
CA ILE A 45 2.49 -8.13 6.62
C ILE A 45 1.92 -6.92 7.32
N VAL A 46 0.89 -6.31 6.72
CA VAL A 46 0.19 -5.15 7.29
C VAL A 46 -1.31 -5.43 7.40
N PRO A 47 -1.99 -4.86 8.41
CA PRO A 47 -3.44 -4.84 8.44
C PRO A 47 -4.02 -3.89 7.36
N HIS A 48 -5.25 -4.14 6.93
CA HIS A 48 -5.96 -3.34 5.90
C HIS A 48 -7.29 -2.73 6.37
N ALA A 49 -7.52 -2.62 7.68
CA ALA A 49 -8.69 -1.91 8.20
C ALA A 49 -8.59 -0.40 7.94
N GLY A 50 -9.60 0.38 8.35
CA GLY A 50 -9.51 1.84 8.32
C GLY A 50 -8.25 2.35 9.03
N TRP A 51 -7.64 3.42 8.51
CA TRP A 51 -6.35 3.94 8.99
C TRP A 51 -6.40 4.38 10.45
N MET A 52 -7.55 4.85 10.93
CA MET A 52 -7.76 5.16 12.35
C MET A 52 -7.45 3.98 13.28
N PHE A 53 -7.71 2.75 12.84
CA PHE A 53 -7.53 1.54 13.65
C PHE A 53 -6.19 0.84 13.39
N SER A 54 -5.71 0.90 12.16
CA SER A 54 -4.65 0.02 11.70
C SER A 54 -3.46 0.72 11.06
N GLY A 55 -3.60 2.02 10.76
CA GLY A 55 -2.58 2.85 10.13
C GLY A 55 -1.26 2.89 10.90
N PRO A 56 -1.25 3.15 12.22
CA PRO A 56 -0.01 3.13 13.01
C PRO A 56 0.73 1.78 12.98
N THR A 57 0.00 0.67 12.96
CA THR A 57 0.60 -0.67 12.87
C THR A 57 1.21 -0.91 11.49
N ALA A 58 0.51 -0.53 10.41
CA ALA A 58 1.05 -0.61 9.05
C ALA A 58 2.26 0.32 8.88
N GLY A 59 2.22 1.52 9.46
CA GLY A 59 3.30 2.51 9.45
C GLY A 59 4.62 1.95 9.98
N LYS A 60 4.59 1.16 11.06
CA LYS A 60 5.78 0.47 11.61
C LYS A 60 6.46 -0.43 10.57
N VAL A 61 5.68 -1.19 9.82
CA VAL A 61 6.20 -2.11 8.79
C VAL A 61 6.81 -1.32 7.63
N PHE A 62 6.14 -0.26 7.15
CA PHE A 62 6.67 0.56 6.07
C PHE A 62 7.93 1.33 6.48
N GLN A 63 8.00 1.85 7.70
CA GLN A 63 9.24 2.45 8.22
C GLN A 63 10.38 1.43 8.33
N ALA A 64 10.10 0.20 8.79
CA ALA A 64 11.09 -0.86 8.82
C ALA A 64 11.64 -1.16 7.41
N ILE A 65 10.76 -1.29 6.41
CA ILE A 65 11.16 -1.48 5.00
C ILE A 65 12.06 -0.33 4.53
N GLN A 66 11.69 0.91 4.86
CA GLN A 66 12.44 2.11 4.46
C GLN A 66 13.88 2.13 5.01
N THR A 67 14.17 1.46 6.12
CA THR A 67 15.55 1.35 6.63
C THR A 67 16.51 0.64 5.67
N GLY A 68 15.98 -0.19 4.75
CA GLY A 68 16.74 -0.85 3.68
C GLY A 68 16.78 -0.07 2.37
N GLY A 69 16.22 1.15 2.33
CA GLY A 69 16.00 1.94 1.12
C GLY A 69 14.55 1.88 0.63
N THR A 70 14.25 2.66 -0.41
CA THR A 70 12.91 2.72 -1.02
C THR A 70 12.84 1.76 -2.21
N PRO A 71 11.95 0.74 -2.17
CA PRO A 71 11.75 -0.15 -3.31
C PRO A 71 11.24 0.62 -4.54
N ARG A 72 11.72 0.25 -5.73
CA ARG A 72 11.17 0.77 -7.00
C ARG A 72 9.74 0.27 -7.26
N THR A 73 9.45 -0.95 -6.84
CA THR A 73 8.16 -1.61 -7.08
C THR A 73 7.72 -2.33 -5.81
N PHE A 74 6.44 -2.16 -5.44
CA PHE A 74 5.79 -2.96 -4.40
C PHE A 74 4.84 -3.98 -5.04
N VAL A 75 4.88 -5.22 -4.55
CA VAL A 75 3.88 -6.24 -4.87
C VAL A 75 2.93 -6.36 -3.67
N LEU A 76 1.67 -5.99 -3.86
CA LEU A 76 0.64 -6.05 -2.83
C LEU A 76 -0.20 -7.32 -3.02
N LEU A 77 -0.21 -8.17 -2.00
CA LEU A 77 -1.03 -9.39 -1.95
C LEU A 77 -2.16 -9.17 -0.94
N GLY A 78 -3.41 -9.37 -1.37
CA GLY A 78 -4.58 -9.17 -0.55
C GLY A 78 -5.65 -10.21 -0.83
N ALA A 79 -6.52 -10.43 0.15
CA ALA A 79 -7.67 -11.32 -0.01
C ALA A 79 -8.78 -10.65 -0.83
N ASP A 80 -9.48 -11.46 -1.61
CA ASP A 80 -10.73 -11.05 -2.23
C ASP A 80 -11.90 -11.27 -1.26
N HIS A 81 -12.29 -10.19 -0.57
CA HIS A 81 -13.44 -10.21 0.33
C HIS A 81 -14.79 -10.16 -0.40
N GLY A 82 -14.78 -9.85 -1.71
CA GLY A 82 -15.98 -9.84 -2.54
C GLY A 82 -16.34 -11.22 -3.11
N GLY A 83 -15.40 -12.16 -3.11
CA GLY A 83 -15.59 -13.51 -3.64
C GLY A 83 -15.80 -13.57 -5.16
N ALA A 84 -15.30 -12.56 -5.88
CA ALA A 84 -15.38 -12.47 -7.34
C ALA A 84 -14.32 -13.35 -8.04
N ALA A 85 -13.22 -13.67 -7.35
CA ALA A 85 -12.10 -14.43 -7.87
C ALA A 85 -12.10 -15.88 -7.32
N ASP A 86 -12.05 -16.85 -8.22
CA ASP A 86 -11.87 -18.28 -7.90
C ASP A 86 -10.38 -18.70 -7.92
N ARG A 87 -9.50 -17.79 -8.35
CA ARG A 87 -8.05 -17.97 -8.51
C ARG A 87 -7.31 -16.68 -8.18
N PRO A 88 -5.99 -16.70 -7.95
CA PRO A 88 -5.21 -15.46 -7.83
C PRO A 88 -5.36 -14.60 -9.08
N THR A 89 -5.75 -13.34 -8.90
CA THR A 89 -5.93 -12.36 -9.99
C THR A 89 -4.92 -11.23 -9.88
N LEU A 90 -4.48 -10.72 -11.03
CA LEU A 90 -3.53 -9.62 -11.14
C LEU A 90 -4.15 -8.44 -11.90
N TYR A 91 -3.76 -7.22 -11.54
CA TYR A 91 -4.03 -6.02 -12.32
C TYR A 91 -2.73 -5.61 -13.06
N PRO A 92 -2.50 -6.05 -14.30
CA PRO A 92 -1.16 -6.11 -14.89
C PRO A 92 -0.69 -4.82 -15.58
N SER A 93 -1.55 -3.81 -15.74
CA SER A 93 -1.24 -2.59 -16.52
C SER A 93 -2.07 -1.39 -16.06
N GLY A 94 -1.62 -0.17 -16.39
CA GLY A 94 -2.31 1.08 -16.08
C GLY A 94 -1.89 1.68 -14.74
N SER A 95 -2.82 2.32 -14.03
CA SER A 95 -2.52 3.02 -12.77
C SER A 95 -3.61 2.87 -11.72
N TRP A 96 -3.24 3.07 -10.47
CA TRP A 96 -4.13 3.11 -9.31
C TRP A 96 -4.27 4.55 -8.83
N GLN A 97 -5.48 5.07 -8.83
CA GLN A 97 -5.74 6.38 -8.26
C GLN A 97 -5.56 6.31 -6.74
N THR A 98 -4.90 7.32 -6.17
CA THR A 98 -4.89 7.60 -4.73
C THR A 98 -5.21 9.08 -4.49
N PRO A 99 -5.61 9.49 -3.27
CA PRO A 99 -5.74 10.91 -2.94
C PRO A 99 -4.46 11.72 -3.12
N LEU A 100 -3.28 11.08 -3.08
CA LEU A 100 -1.98 11.74 -3.21
C LEU A 100 -1.46 11.75 -4.66
N GLY A 101 -2.24 11.23 -5.61
CA GLY A 101 -1.86 11.09 -7.01
C GLY A 101 -1.95 9.64 -7.50
N PRO A 102 -1.87 9.43 -8.81
CA PRO A 102 -1.85 8.07 -9.38
C PRO A 102 -0.53 7.35 -9.03
N VAL A 103 -0.63 6.03 -8.84
CA VAL A 103 0.50 5.11 -8.73
C VAL A 103 0.48 4.19 -9.93
N ASP A 104 1.57 4.20 -10.70
CA ASP A 104 1.66 3.38 -11.91
C ASP A 104 1.91 1.91 -11.56
N VAL A 105 1.31 1.02 -12.35
CA VAL A 105 1.60 -0.41 -12.30
C VAL A 105 2.91 -0.65 -13.02
N ASP A 106 3.79 -1.46 -12.43
CA ASP A 106 4.96 -1.98 -13.13
C ASP A 106 4.49 -2.99 -14.19
N GLU A 107 4.19 -2.50 -15.40
CA GLU A 107 3.61 -3.34 -16.46
C GLU A 107 4.58 -4.43 -16.93
N GLY A 108 5.89 -4.17 -16.88
CA GLY A 108 6.91 -5.17 -17.22
C GLY A 108 6.85 -6.37 -16.27
N LEU A 109 6.79 -6.10 -14.97
CA LEU A 109 6.59 -7.14 -13.96
C LEU A 109 5.19 -7.76 -14.07
N GLY A 110 4.15 -6.95 -14.26
CA GLY A 110 2.77 -7.39 -14.37
C GLY A 110 2.57 -8.39 -15.50
N GLN A 111 3.12 -8.11 -16.68
CA GLN A 111 3.09 -9.02 -17.84
C GLN A 111 3.95 -10.27 -17.63
N HIS A 112 5.04 -10.19 -16.87
CA HIS A 112 5.86 -11.34 -16.53
C HIS A 112 5.11 -12.32 -15.62
N LEU A 113 4.37 -11.81 -14.63
CA LEU A 113 3.61 -12.60 -13.67
C LEU A 113 2.28 -13.13 -14.22
N ALA A 114 1.74 -12.52 -15.28
CA ALA A 114 0.47 -12.94 -15.89
C ALA A 114 0.58 -14.15 -16.83
N LYS A 115 1.79 -14.69 -17.03
CA LYS A 115 2.06 -15.88 -17.83
C LYS A 115 1.89 -17.15 -17.01
#